data_AF-A0A2E1XDJ2-F1
#
_entry.id   AF-A0A2E1XDJ2-F1
#
_cell.length_a   1.000
_cell.length_b   1.000
_cell.length_c   1.000
_cell.angle_alpha   90.00
_cell.angle_beta   90.00
_cell.angle_gamma   90.00
#
_symmetry.space_group_name_H-M   'P 1'
#
loop_
_entity.id
_entity.type
_entity.pdbx_description
1 polymer ?
#
loop_
_entity_poly.entity_id
_entity_poly.type
_entity_poly.pdbx_seq_one_letter_code
_entity_poly.pdbx_strand_id
1 'polypeptide(L)'
;MICWSAENVMAFFSGSCLLDGEVLRPLSHVRSNWELMPDIGGLYEIEEDSFAGMLNSLVSEIAATTPPSDYHSYENSVAAYMNLVRDETYTLRKGRWRYAADGRTLSVHELTYMLEQASCDSNDIPDLVLAAAGRVRAALKFEQHHYDEMEGGHRIMLAALLTIILFRRSDNQGGLC
;
A
#
# COMPACT_ATOMS: atom_id res chain seq x y z
N MET A 1 -0.29 -6.06 -24.31
CA MET A 1 -0.21 -4.87 -23.43
C MET A 1 -1.56 -4.66 -22.78
N ILE A 2 -1.66 -4.96 -21.48
CA ILE A 2 -2.87 -4.70 -20.69
C ILE A 2 -2.86 -3.22 -20.28
N CYS A 3 -3.94 -2.51 -20.58
CA CYS A 3 -4.12 -1.10 -20.22
C CYS A 3 -4.79 -0.96 -18.85
N TRP A 4 -4.60 0.18 -18.20
CA TRP A 4 -5.34 0.50 -16.98
C TRP A 4 -6.85 0.49 -17.25
N SER A 5 -7.59 -0.29 -16.47
CA SER A 5 -9.05 -0.27 -16.37
C SER A 5 -9.43 -0.77 -14.99
N ALA A 6 -10.64 -0.45 -14.52
CA ALA A 6 -11.11 -0.96 -13.25
C ALA A 6 -11.10 -2.50 -13.21
N GLU A 7 -11.56 -3.15 -14.28
CA GLU A 7 -11.54 -4.61 -14.43
C GLU A 7 -10.14 -5.20 -14.27
N ASN A 8 -9.13 -4.61 -14.93
CA ASN A 8 -7.75 -5.11 -14.85
C ASN A 8 -7.15 -4.88 -13.46
N VAL A 9 -7.54 -3.81 -12.76
CA VAL A 9 -7.11 -3.59 -11.36
C VAL A 9 -7.77 -4.60 -10.42
N MET A 10 -9.06 -4.88 -10.58
CA MET A 10 -9.75 -5.91 -9.79
C MET A 10 -9.11 -7.28 -10.03
N ALA A 11 -8.88 -7.65 -11.30
CA ALA A 11 -8.21 -8.90 -11.68
C ALA A 11 -6.78 -9.00 -11.15
N PHE A 12 -6.06 -7.88 -11.05
CA PHE A 12 -4.70 -7.84 -10.50
C PHE A 12 -4.65 -8.33 -9.05
N PHE A 13 -5.67 -8.03 -8.24
CA PHE A 13 -5.73 -8.47 -6.85
C PHE A 13 -6.44 -9.81 -6.67
N SER A 14 -7.38 -10.17 -7.56
CA SER A 14 -8.26 -11.32 -7.37
C SER A 14 -7.50 -12.65 -7.28
N GLY A 15 -7.82 -13.47 -6.29
CA GLY A 15 -7.26 -14.82 -6.17
C GLY A 15 -5.78 -14.87 -5.76
N SER A 16 -5.21 -13.76 -5.28
CA SER A 16 -3.86 -13.74 -4.72
C SER A 16 -3.70 -14.68 -3.52
N CYS A 17 -2.62 -15.45 -3.52
CA CYS A 17 -2.21 -16.31 -2.39
C CYS A 17 -1.21 -15.64 -1.44
N LEU A 18 -0.79 -14.41 -1.75
CA LEU A 18 0.15 -13.64 -0.94
C LEU A 18 -0.53 -12.47 -0.22
N LEU A 19 -1.64 -11.96 -0.76
CA LEU A 19 -2.23 -10.69 -0.30
C LEU A 19 -2.71 -10.76 1.16
N ASP A 20 -3.33 -11.85 1.58
CA ASP A 20 -3.77 -12.04 2.97
C ASP A 20 -2.57 -12.08 3.94
N GLY A 21 -1.52 -12.84 3.60
CA GLY A 21 -0.31 -12.99 4.39
C GLY A 21 0.56 -11.74 4.42
N GLU A 22 0.67 -11.00 3.32
CA GLU A 22 1.50 -9.81 3.20
C GLU A 22 0.77 -8.52 3.65
N VAL A 23 -0.56 -8.44 3.51
CA VAL A 23 -1.33 -7.22 3.80
C VAL A 23 -2.17 -7.32 5.07
N LEU A 24 -2.96 -8.39 5.23
CA LEU A 24 -3.96 -8.49 6.31
C LEU A 24 -3.40 -9.13 7.58
N ARG A 25 -2.58 -10.16 7.47
CA ARG A 25 -1.96 -10.85 8.62
C ARG A 25 -1.15 -9.91 9.53
N PRO A 26 -0.40 -8.90 9.02
CA PRO A 26 0.20 -7.88 9.88
C PRO A 26 -0.81 -7.16 10.78
N LEU A 27 -2.07 -7.05 10.36
CA LEU A 27 -3.17 -6.40 11.08
C LEU A 27 -4.00 -7.38 11.93
N SER A 28 -3.56 -8.64 12.08
CA SER A 28 -4.28 -9.68 12.84
C SER A 28 -4.50 -9.36 14.31
N HIS A 29 -3.76 -8.38 14.85
CA HIS A 29 -3.93 -7.87 16.21
C HIS A 29 -5.11 -6.89 16.36
N VAL A 30 -5.62 -6.35 15.25
CA VAL A 30 -6.81 -5.48 15.20
C VAL A 30 -8.05 -6.29 14.85
N ARG A 31 -7.94 -7.17 13.85
CA ARG A 31 -9.00 -8.07 13.37
C ARG A 31 -8.43 -9.44 13.11
N SER A 32 -8.90 -10.45 13.84
CA SER A 32 -8.23 -11.75 13.90
C SER A 32 -8.43 -12.62 12.66
N ASN A 33 -9.51 -12.41 11.90
CA ASN A 33 -9.76 -13.11 10.65
C ASN A 33 -9.07 -12.39 9.48
N TRP A 34 -7.86 -12.82 9.15
CA TRP A 34 -7.02 -12.19 8.11
C TRP A 34 -7.00 -12.95 6.79
N GLU A 35 -7.54 -14.17 6.73
CA GLU A 35 -7.57 -14.99 5.52
C GLU A 35 -8.52 -14.39 4.48
N LEU A 36 -8.20 -14.54 3.19
CA LEU A 36 -9.02 -14.03 2.09
C LEU A 36 -9.66 -15.17 1.31
N MET A 37 -10.99 -15.23 1.34
CA MET A 37 -11.78 -16.17 0.55
C MET A 37 -12.30 -15.51 -0.72
N PRO A 38 -12.12 -16.09 -1.92
CA PRO A 38 -12.67 -15.53 -3.15
C PRO A 38 -14.19 -15.43 -3.12
N ASP A 39 -14.75 -14.29 -3.53
CA ASP A 39 -16.21 -14.11 -3.67
C ASP A 39 -16.65 -14.36 -5.12
N ILE A 40 -17.83 -14.97 -5.29
CA ILE A 40 -18.44 -15.24 -6.61
C ILE A 40 -18.96 -13.94 -7.25
N GLY A 41 -19.32 -12.93 -6.45
CA GLY A 41 -19.89 -11.65 -6.90
C GLY A 41 -18.97 -10.43 -6.77
N GLY A 42 -17.73 -10.63 -6.32
CA GLY A 42 -16.85 -9.58 -5.84
C GLY A 42 -15.38 -10.00 -5.85
N LEU A 43 -14.56 -9.33 -5.04
CA LEU A 43 -13.13 -9.63 -4.95
C LEU A 43 -12.88 -10.71 -3.89
N TYR A 44 -13.32 -10.46 -2.67
CA TYR A 44 -13.22 -11.37 -1.52
C TYR A 44 -14.49 -11.35 -0.69
N GLU A 45 -14.81 -12.47 -0.04
CA GLU A 45 -15.97 -12.58 0.85
C GLU A 45 -15.80 -11.67 2.07
N ILE A 46 -16.88 -11.00 2.48
CA ILE A 46 -16.86 -10.15 3.67
C ILE A 46 -17.26 -10.99 4.88
N GLU A 47 -16.28 -11.25 5.73
CA GLU A 47 -16.46 -12.01 6.95
C GLU A 47 -16.43 -11.11 8.20
N GLU A 48 -16.98 -11.61 9.30
CA GLU A 48 -16.88 -10.96 10.60
C GLU A 48 -15.42 -10.91 11.08
N ASP A 49 -15.07 -9.84 11.81
CA ASP A 49 -13.72 -9.61 12.33
C ASP A 49 -12.60 -9.73 11.27
N SER A 50 -12.90 -9.30 10.04
CA SER A 50 -11.98 -9.32 8.91
C SER A 50 -11.78 -7.95 8.27
N PHE A 51 -10.63 -7.75 7.64
CA PHE A 51 -10.34 -6.59 6.80
C PHE A 51 -10.79 -6.74 5.34
N ALA A 52 -11.32 -7.90 4.93
CA ALA A 52 -11.70 -8.19 3.54
C ALA A 52 -12.62 -7.11 2.94
N GLY A 53 -13.64 -6.65 3.67
CA GLY A 53 -14.53 -5.58 3.19
C GLY A 53 -13.85 -4.22 3.00
N MET A 54 -12.91 -3.87 3.89
CA MET A 54 -12.12 -2.64 3.76
C MET A 54 -11.12 -2.74 2.61
N LEU A 55 -10.52 -3.92 2.41
CA LEU A 55 -9.64 -4.19 1.28
C LEU A 55 -10.40 -4.11 -0.05
N ASN A 56 -11.57 -4.72 -0.17
CA ASN A 56 -12.43 -4.62 -1.36
C ASN A 56 -12.74 -3.16 -1.71
N SER A 57 -13.05 -2.36 -0.69
CA SER A 57 -13.34 -0.92 -0.84
C SER A 57 -12.10 -0.15 -1.31
N LEU A 58 -10.94 -0.43 -0.72
CA LEU A 58 -9.66 0.18 -1.09
C LEU A 58 -9.24 -0.19 -2.52
N VAL A 59 -9.38 -1.46 -2.91
CA VAL A 59 -9.09 -1.90 -4.28
C VAL A 59 -10.03 -1.20 -5.29
N SER A 60 -11.31 -1.05 -4.94
CA SER A 60 -12.27 -0.31 -5.76
C SER A 60 -11.90 1.17 -5.92
N GLU A 61 -11.40 1.79 -4.84
CA GLU A 61 -10.89 3.18 -4.87
C GLU A 61 -9.64 3.31 -5.73
N ILE A 62 -8.69 2.38 -5.61
CA ILE A 62 -7.51 2.30 -6.47
C ILE A 62 -7.94 2.17 -7.93
N ALA A 63 -8.88 1.29 -8.23
CA ALA A 63 -9.40 1.06 -9.58
C ALA A 63 -10.08 2.29 -10.19
N ALA A 64 -10.75 3.10 -9.36
CA ALA A 64 -11.42 4.34 -9.76
C ALA A 64 -10.46 5.54 -9.92
N THR A 65 -9.23 5.41 -9.43
CA THR A 65 -8.23 6.48 -9.45
C THR A 65 -7.58 6.62 -10.84
N THR A 66 -7.17 7.84 -11.19
CA THR A 66 -6.26 8.04 -12.33
C THR A 66 -4.82 7.83 -11.86
N PRO A 67 -4.15 6.74 -12.26
CA PRO A 67 -2.86 6.37 -11.70
C PRO A 67 -1.77 7.36 -12.12
N PRO A 68 -1.03 7.97 -11.17
CA PRO A 68 0.03 8.91 -11.49
C PRO A 68 1.19 8.21 -12.21
N SER A 69 1.88 8.94 -13.08
CA SER A 69 3.11 8.43 -13.71
C SER A 69 4.30 8.44 -12.76
N ASP A 70 4.34 9.39 -11.83
CA ASP A 70 5.39 9.54 -10.81
C ASP A 70 4.84 9.24 -9.42
N TYR A 71 4.51 7.97 -9.19
CA TYR A 71 3.94 7.51 -7.92
C TYR A 71 4.93 7.59 -6.75
N HIS A 72 6.24 7.58 -7.05
CA HIS A 72 7.28 7.81 -6.04
C HIS A 72 7.20 9.22 -5.43
N SER A 73 6.69 10.22 -6.15
CA SER A 73 6.50 11.56 -5.58
C SER A 73 5.52 11.57 -4.40
N TYR A 74 4.47 10.74 -4.46
CA TYR A 74 3.48 10.60 -3.39
C TYR A 74 4.02 9.82 -2.19
N GLU A 75 4.83 8.78 -2.42
CA GLU A 75 5.58 8.11 -1.36
C GLU A 75 6.54 9.08 -0.67
N ASN A 76 7.27 9.87 -1.47
CA ASN A 76 8.22 10.85 -0.95
C ASN A 76 7.54 11.98 -0.18
N SER A 77 6.34 12.41 -0.61
CA SER A 77 5.51 13.40 0.09
C SER A 77 5.21 12.94 1.52
N VAL A 78 4.72 11.70 1.67
CA VAL A 78 4.41 11.13 2.99
C VAL A 78 5.69 10.93 3.82
N ALA A 79 6.72 10.31 3.23
CA ALA A 79 7.99 10.07 3.91
C ALA A 79 8.67 11.36 4.42
N ALA A 80 8.50 12.48 3.71
CA ALA A 80 9.04 13.77 4.12
C ALA A 80 8.49 14.24 5.47
N TYR A 81 7.26 13.88 5.84
CA TYR A 81 6.68 14.26 7.13
C TYR A 81 7.49 13.68 8.30
N MET A 82 7.86 12.40 8.26
CA MET A 82 8.72 11.80 9.30
C MET A 82 10.09 12.50 9.38
N ASN A 83 10.67 12.86 8.23
CA ASN A 83 11.97 13.52 8.21
C ASN A 83 11.93 14.92 8.85
N LEU A 84 10.81 15.63 8.71
CA LEU A 84 10.58 16.92 9.39
C LEU A 84 10.51 16.77 10.91
N VAL A 85 9.93 15.67 11.41
CA VAL A 85 9.77 15.41 12.86
C VAL A 85 11.08 14.94 13.51
N ARG A 86 11.98 14.28 12.76
CA ARG A 86 13.20 13.64 13.28
C ARG A 86 14.51 14.39 12.97
N ASP A 87 14.44 15.70 12.73
CA ASP A 87 15.61 16.59 12.61
C ASP A 87 16.64 16.14 11.54
N GLU A 88 16.18 15.99 10.29
CA GLU A 88 17.02 15.78 9.10
C GLU A 88 17.88 14.50 9.06
N THR A 89 17.45 13.43 9.74
CA THR A 89 18.12 12.12 9.68
C THR A 89 18.28 11.59 8.23
N TYR A 90 17.40 12.02 7.32
CA TYR A 90 17.32 11.56 5.94
C TYR A 90 17.38 12.70 4.92
N THR A 91 17.88 12.38 3.72
CA THR A 91 17.92 13.31 2.59
C THR A 91 17.33 12.65 1.33
N LEU A 92 16.54 13.40 0.58
CA LEU A 92 16.00 12.96 -0.70
C LEU A 92 16.94 13.38 -1.84
N ARG A 93 17.54 12.40 -2.55
CA ARG A 93 18.42 12.67 -3.71
C ARG A 93 18.03 11.82 -4.90
N LYS A 94 17.75 12.48 -6.03
CA LYS A 94 17.30 11.83 -7.29
C LYS A 94 16.11 10.88 -7.07
N GLY A 95 15.11 11.33 -6.29
CA GLY A 95 13.90 10.57 -5.99
C GLY A 95 14.10 9.38 -5.05
N ARG A 96 15.26 9.28 -4.36
CA ARG A 96 15.54 8.20 -3.40
C ARG A 96 15.98 8.76 -2.05
N TRP A 97 15.38 8.25 -0.98
CA TRP A 97 15.77 8.57 0.39
C TRP A 97 17.11 7.94 0.75
N ARG A 98 17.93 8.69 1.49
CA ARG A 98 19.25 8.30 1.97
C ARG A 98 19.46 8.73 3.40
N TYR A 99 20.24 7.97 4.15
CA TYR A 99 20.75 8.43 5.44
C TYR A 99 21.65 9.64 5.24
N ALA A 100 21.46 10.70 6.05
CA ALA A 100 22.30 11.89 5.98
C ALA A 100 23.75 11.61 6.41
N ALA A 101 23.93 10.70 7.36
CA ALA A 101 25.24 10.38 7.96
C ALA A 101 26.23 9.72 7.00
N ASP A 102 25.78 8.77 6.18
CA ASP A 102 26.64 7.94 5.31
C ASP A 102 26.25 7.97 3.81
N GLY A 103 25.12 8.60 3.47
CA GLY A 103 24.61 8.68 2.10
C GLY A 103 24.03 7.37 1.55
N ARG A 104 23.90 6.31 2.36
CA ARG A 104 23.33 5.02 1.95
C ARG A 104 21.86 5.19 1.58
N THR A 105 21.46 4.59 0.46
CA THR A 105 20.05 4.55 0.05
C THR A 105 19.25 3.66 0.99
N LEU A 106 18.07 4.13 1.38
CA LEU A 106 17.14 3.32 2.16
C LEU A 106 16.70 2.10 1.34
N SER A 107 16.67 0.95 1.99
CA SER A 107 16.01 -0.24 1.50
C SER A 107 14.49 -0.06 1.49
N VAL A 108 13.78 -0.96 0.81
CA VAL A 108 12.31 -0.96 0.80
C VAL A 108 11.74 -1.00 2.22
N HIS A 109 12.29 -1.85 3.09
CA HIS A 109 11.85 -1.99 4.49
C HIS A 109 12.08 -0.73 5.34
N GLU A 110 13.20 -0.03 5.13
CA GLU A 110 13.46 1.23 5.83
C GLU A 110 12.50 2.33 5.35
N LEU A 111 12.15 2.34 4.06
CA LEU A 111 11.17 3.28 3.52
C LEU A 111 9.74 2.93 3.97
N THR A 112 9.34 1.66 4.03
CA THR A 112 8.01 1.27 4.54
C THR A 112 7.85 1.68 6.00
N TYR A 113 8.87 1.46 6.84
CA TYR A 113 8.89 1.94 8.21
C TYR A 113 8.74 3.46 8.28
N MET A 114 9.43 4.18 7.41
CA MET A 114 9.33 5.64 7.35
C MET A 114 7.92 6.12 6.99
N LEU A 115 7.26 5.48 6.03
CA LEU A 115 5.87 5.78 5.66
C LEU A 115 4.89 5.46 6.78
N GLU A 116 5.08 4.32 7.46
CA GLU A 116 4.26 3.95 8.61
C GLU A 116 4.38 4.97 9.74
N GLN A 117 5.59 5.41 10.09
CA GLN A 117 5.78 6.42 11.13
C GLN A 117 5.24 7.80 10.71
N ALA A 118 5.41 8.16 9.44
CA ALA A 118 4.83 9.39 8.90
C ALA A 118 3.28 9.39 8.92
N SER A 119 2.67 8.19 8.90
CA SER A 119 1.22 8.03 8.87
C SER A 119 0.52 8.23 10.22
N CYS A 120 1.26 8.20 11.34
CA CYS A 120 0.67 8.06 12.68
C CYS A 120 -0.33 9.16 13.06
N ASP A 121 -0.11 10.41 12.64
CA ASP A 121 -0.98 11.54 13.00
C ASP A 121 -2.14 11.74 12.03
N SER A 122 -2.33 10.81 11.07
CA SER A 122 -3.31 10.95 9.99
C SER A 122 -4.29 9.79 9.93
N ASN A 123 -5.57 10.15 9.96
CA ASN A 123 -6.71 9.24 9.89
C ASN A 123 -6.87 8.60 8.50
N ASP A 124 -6.43 9.27 7.45
CA ASP A 124 -6.37 8.74 6.08
C ASP A 124 -5.21 9.40 5.32
N ILE A 125 -4.70 8.74 4.29
CA ILE A 125 -3.54 9.23 3.52
C ILE A 125 -3.79 9.00 2.02
N PRO A 126 -4.52 9.92 1.36
CA PRO A 126 -4.84 9.82 -0.07
C PRO A 126 -3.60 9.67 -0.97
N ASP A 127 -2.46 10.25 -0.57
CA ASP A 127 -1.19 10.10 -1.27
C ASP A 127 -0.75 8.63 -1.38
N LEU A 128 -1.03 7.80 -0.37
CA LEU A 128 -0.70 6.37 -0.43
C LEU A 128 -1.62 5.60 -1.38
N VAL A 129 -2.88 6.03 -1.55
CA VAL A 129 -3.78 5.47 -2.57
C VAL A 129 -3.26 5.78 -3.98
N LEU A 130 -2.80 7.02 -4.21
CA LEU A 130 -2.18 7.42 -5.47
C LEU A 130 -0.87 6.67 -5.73
N ALA A 131 -0.05 6.46 -4.69
CA ALA A 131 1.15 5.66 -4.78
C ALA A 131 0.84 4.19 -5.15
N ALA A 132 -0.16 3.58 -4.49
CA ALA A 132 -0.61 2.23 -4.76
C ALA A 132 -1.14 2.08 -6.20
N ALA A 133 -1.97 3.01 -6.67
CA ALA A 133 -2.50 3.02 -8.04
C ALA A 133 -1.37 3.09 -9.08
N GLY A 134 -0.36 3.94 -8.86
CA GLY A 134 0.79 4.00 -9.75
C GLY A 134 1.66 2.75 -9.76
N ARG A 135 1.76 2.04 -8.62
CA ARG A 135 2.45 0.73 -8.54
C ARG A 135 1.73 -0.35 -9.35
N VAL A 136 0.40 -0.45 -9.22
CA VAL A 136 -0.41 -1.38 -10.01
C VAL A 136 -0.27 -1.04 -11.50
N ARG A 137 -0.35 0.23 -11.89
CA ARG A 137 -0.12 0.66 -13.28
C ARG A 137 1.26 0.25 -13.78
N ALA A 138 2.30 0.43 -12.96
CA ALA A 138 3.66 0.04 -13.32
C ALA A 138 3.76 -1.48 -13.55
N ALA A 139 3.21 -2.29 -12.65
CA ALA A 139 3.16 -3.75 -12.80
C ALA A 139 2.47 -4.16 -14.11
N LEU A 140 1.27 -3.63 -14.38
CA LEU A 140 0.53 -3.91 -15.63
C LEU A 140 1.31 -3.50 -16.88
N LYS A 141 2.02 -2.36 -16.84
CA LYS A 141 2.89 -1.90 -17.94
C LYS A 141 4.06 -2.85 -18.20
N PHE A 142 4.57 -3.51 -17.16
CA PHE A 142 5.64 -4.50 -17.23
C PHE A 142 5.13 -5.94 -17.35
N GLU A 143 3.86 -6.12 -17.76
CA GLU A 143 3.24 -7.43 -18.01
C GLU A 143 3.18 -8.34 -16.76
N GLN A 144 3.20 -7.74 -15.57
CA GLN A 144 2.89 -8.40 -14.30
C GLN A 144 1.40 -8.18 -14.03
N HIS A 145 0.60 -9.18 -14.32
CA HIS A 145 -0.86 -9.06 -14.41
C HIS A 145 -1.57 -9.44 -13.12
N HIS A 146 -0.84 -9.99 -12.16
CA HIS A 146 -1.34 -10.39 -10.88
C HIS A 146 -0.40 -9.94 -9.75
N TYR A 147 -0.95 -9.66 -8.57
CA TYR A 147 -0.20 -9.23 -7.39
C TYR A 147 0.97 -10.16 -7.07
N ASP A 148 0.75 -11.47 -7.18
CA ASP A 148 1.78 -12.49 -6.85
C ASP A 148 2.96 -12.49 -7.84
N GLU A 149 2.75 -11.98 -9.06
CA GLU A 149 3.77 -11.89 -10.12
C GLU A 149 4.63 -10.63 -10.01
N MET A 150 4.25 -9.71 -9.13
CA MET A 150 4.89 -8.41 -9.03
C MET A 150 6.35 -8.54 -8.56
N GLU A 151 7.25 -7.72 -9.12
CA GLU A 151 8.65 -7.65 -8.67
C GLU A 151 8.72 -7.40 -7.16
N GLY A 152 9.59 -8.13 -6.45
CA GLY A 152 9.56 -8.22 -4.99
C GLY A 152 9.65 -6.88 -4.26
N GLY A 153 10.51 -5.97 -4.69
CA GLY A 153 10.58 -4.62 -4.10
C GLY A 153 9.30 -3.81 -4.35
N HIS A 154 8.72 -3.93 -5.53
CA HIS A 154 7.44 -3.30 -5.83
C HIS A 154 6.27 -3.88 -5.05
N ARG A 155 6.23 -5.21 -4.89
CA ARG A 155 5.20 -5.95 -4.15
C ARG A 155 5.24 -5.63 -2.66
N ILE A 156 6.42 -5.72 -2.04
CA ILE A 156 6.61 -5.42 -0.60
C ILE A 156 6.13 -4.00 -0.28
N MET A 157 6.48 -3.03 -1.11
CA MET A 157 6.02 -1.66 -0.87
C MET A 157 4.51 -1.54 -1.09
N LEU A 158 3.94 -2.12 -2.16
CA LEU A 158 2.49 -2.11 -2.37
C LEU A 158 1.76 -2.75 -1.17
N ALA A 159 2.24 -3.87 -0.66
CA ALA A 159 1.70 -4.51 0.54
C ALA A 159 1.67 -3.54 1.73
N ALA A 160 2.81 -2.92 2.02
CA ALA A 160 2.94 -1.96 3.11
C ALA A 160 2.01 -0.75 2.94
N LEU A 161 1.86 -0.21 1.72
CA LEU A 161 0.93 0.88 1.45
C LEU A 161 -0.51 0.48 1.81
N LEU A 162 -0.95 -0.69 1.34
CA LEU A 162 -2.30 -1.20 1.62
C LEU A 162 -2.49 -1.44 3.13
N THR A 163 -1.51 -2.05 3.80
CA THR A 163 -1.53 -2.29 5.25
C THR A 163 -1.66 -0.99 6.03
N ILE A 164 -0.85 0.03 5.70
CA ILE A 164 -0.88 1.34 6.37
C ILE A 164 -2.26 1.99 6.18
N ILE A 165 -2.78 2.03 4.94
CA ILE A 165 -4.09 2.63 4.66
C ILE A 165 -5.19 1.93 5.44
N LEU A 166 -5.22 0.58 5.43
CA LEU A 166 -6.22 -0.20 6.14
C LEU A 166 -6.17 0.06 7.65
N PHE A 167 -4.97 0.06 8.23
CA PHE A 167 -4.78 0.31 9.65
C PHE A 167 -5.31 1.69 10.05
N ARG A 168 -4.87 2.75 9.37
CA ARG A 168 -5.27 4.14 9.68
C ARG A 168 -6.78 4.35 9.56
N ARG A 169 -7.40 3.76 8.52
CA ARG A 169 -8.85 3.84 8.34
C ARG A 169 -9.63 3.03 9.38
N SER A 170 -9.02 2.02 9.98
CA SER A 170 -9.62 1.19 11.02
C SER A 170 -9.56 1.84 12.39
N ASP A 171 -8.47 2.54 12.71
CA ASP A 171 -8.30 3.32 13.94
C ASP A 171 -9.41 4.39 14.06
N ASN A 172 -9.85 4.96 12.94
CA ASN A 172 -10.97 5.92 12.92
C ASN A 172 -12.32 5.34 13.33
N GLN A 173 -12.51 4.03 13.19
CA GLN A 173 -13.75 3.36 13.59
C GLN A 173 -13.71 2.93 15.06
N GLY A 174 -12.54 2.97 15.71
CA GLY A 174 -12.31 2.42 17.06
C GLY A 174 -11.67 3.35 18.10
N GLY A 175 -11.16 4.53 17.72
CA GLY A 175 -10.62 5.50 18.69
C GLY A 175 -9.47 4.95 19.53
N LEU A 176 -8.51 4.26 18.92
CA LEU A 176 -7.30 3.79 19.58
C LEU A 176 -6.09 4.58 19.09
N CYS A 177 -5.84 5.70 19.76
CA CYS A 177 -4.54 6.35 19.94
C CYS A 177 -4.51 6.93 21.35
#